data_AF-A0A933P7E7-F1
#
_entry.id   AF-A0A933P7E7-F1
#
_cell.length_a   1.000
_cell.length_b   1.000
_cell.length_c   1.000
_cell.angle_alpha   90.00
_cell.angle_beta   90.00
_cell.angle_gamma   90.00
#
_symmetry.space_group_name_H-M   'P 1'
#
loop_
_entity.id
_entity.type
_entity.pdbx_description
1 polymer ?
#
loop_
_entity_poly.entity_id
_entity_poly.type
_entity_poly.pdbx_seq_one_letter_code
_entity_poly.pdbx_strand_id
1 'polypeptide(L)' 'MQQHVLTGEAKGGALKMPAMIRFWVEGGRITRLEEYLDTRQAMVLYATD' A
#
# COMPACT_ATOMS: atom_id res chain seq x y z
N MET A 1 5.42 -4.52 12.81
CA MET A 1 5.19 -4.05 11.43
C MET A 1 4.24 -5.04 10.78
N GLN A 2 3.08 -4.59 10.31
CA GLN A 2 2.17 -5.42 9.54
C GLN A 2 2.31 -5.01 8.08
N GLN A 3 2.63 -5.97 7.21
CA GLN A 3 2.68 -5.77 5.77
C GLN A 3 1.37 -6.30 5.19
N HIS A 4 0.69 -5.50 4.39
CA HIS A 4 -0.50 -5.91 3.64
C HIS A 4 -0.24 -5.70 2.14
N VAL A 5 -1.14 -6.25 1.32
CA VAL A 5 -1.14 -6.01 -0.12
C VAL A 5 -2.32 -5.09 -0.41
N LEU A 6 -2.04 -3.91 -0.94
CA LEU A 6 -3.06 -3.05 -1.54
C LEU A 6 -3.53 -3.69 -2.85
N THR A 7 -4.82 -3.93 -2.96
CA THR A 7 -5.45 -4.53 -4.14
C THR A 7 -6.49 -3.58 -4.73
N GLY A 8 -6.57 -3.52 -6.06
CA GLY A 8 -7.60 -2.72 -6.74
C GLY A 8 -7.55 -2.83 -8.25
N GLU A 9 -8.33 -2.00 -8.92
CA GLU A 9 -8.31 -1.85 -10.38
C GLU A 9 -7.59 -0.55 -10.73
N ALA A 10 -6.53 -0.63 -11.54
CA ALA A 10 -5.78 0.52 -12.05
C ALA A 10 -5.92 0.62 -13.58
N LYS A 11 -5.44 1.73 -14.16
CA LYS A 11 -5.50 1.93 -15.62
C LYS A 11 -4.82 0.80 -16.42
N GLY A 12 -3.87 0.08 -15.82
CA GLY A 12 -3.18 -1.08 -16.41
C GLY A 12 -3.79 -2.45 -16.06
N GLY A 13 -4.96 -2.49 -15.43
CA GLY A 13 -5.61 -3.71 -14.95
C GLY A 13 -5.44 -3.93 -13.44
N ALA A 14 -5.56 -5.19 -13.02
CA ALA A 14 -5.55 -5.57 -11.61
C ALA A 14 -4.22 -5.17 -10.93
N LEU A 15 -4.33 -4.40 -9.86
CA LEU A 15 -3.24 -3.94 -9.01
C LEU A 15 -3.14 -4.81 -7.75
N LYS A 16 -1.90 -5.18 -7.40
CA LYS A 16 -1.51 -5.91 -6.20
C LYS A 16 -0.13 -5.38 -5.74
N MET A 17 -0.14 -4.37 -4.87
CA MET A 17 1.07 -3.70 -4.41
C MET A 17 1.32 -3.99 -2.94
N PRO A 18 2.49 -4.50 -2.53
CA PRO A 18 2.86 -4.53 -1.12
C PRO A 18 2.90 -3.10 -0.58
N ALA A 19 2.31 -2.90 0.60
CA ALA A 19 2.23 -1.61 1.23
C ALA A 19 2.44 -1.76 2.75
N MET A 20 2.73 -0.63 3.39
CA MET A 20 2.83 -0.53 4.84
C MET A 20 1.83 0.52 5.30
N ILE A 21 0.93 0.13 6.21
CA ILE A 21 0.08 1.09 6.91
C ILE A 21 0.65 1.37 8.30
N ARG A 22 0.72 2.65 8.63
CA ARG A 22 0.98 3.16 9.97
C ARG A 22 -0.30 3.78 10.53
N PHE A 23 -0.72 3.32 11.69
CA PHE A 23 -1.86 3.87 12.42
C PHE A 23 -1.40 4.60 13.67
N TRP A 24 -2.12 5.67 14.02
CA TRP A 24 -2.05 6.31 15.33
C TRP A 24 -3.37 6.06 16.03
N VAL A 25 -3.28 5.62 17.29
CA VAL A 25 -4.44 5.31 18.11
C VAL A 25 -4.40 6.18 19.36
N GLU A 26 -5.42 6.99 19.55
CA GLU A 26 -5.62 7.82 20.74
C GLU A 26 -7.00 7.51 21.32
N GLY A 27 -7.08 7.28 22.63
CA GLY A 27 -8.35 6.94 23.29
C GLY A 27 -9.04 5.70 22.73
N GLY A 28 -8.26 4.72 22.23
CA GLY A 28 -8.79 3.49 21.62
C GLY A 28 -9.39 3.67 20.22
N ARG A 29 -9.23 4.84 19.59
CA ARG A 29 -9.69 5.11 18.22
C ARG A 29 -8.51 5.45 17.33
N ILE A 30 -8.57 4.99 16.07
CA ILE A 30 -7.61 5.42 15.04
C ILE A 30 -7.88 6.90 14.74
N THR A 31 -6.86 7.74 14.93
CA THR A 31 -6.94 9.18 14.65
C THR A 31 -6.22 9.58 13.37
N ARG A 32 -5.27 8.75 12.92
CA ARG A 32 -4.53 8.95 11.67
C ARG A 32 -4.14 7.62 11.04
N LEU A 33 -4.15 7.61 9.71
CA LEU A 33 -3.69 6.50 8.88
C LEU A 33 -2.73 7.05 7.82
N GLU A 34 -1.47 6.61 7.94
CA GLU A 34 -0.37 6.64 6.97
C GLU A 34 -0.39 5.41 6.05
N GLU A 35 -0.59 5.50 4.73
CA GLU A 35 -0.27 4.37 3.83
C GLU A 35 0.93 4.71 2.95
N TYR A 36 1.95 3.85 3.02
CA TYR A 36 3.20 4.00 2.29
C TYR A 36 3.28 2.95 1.19
N LEU A 37 3.45 3.43 -0.04
CA LEU A 37 3.72 2.63 -1.21
C LEU A 37 5.12 2.96 -1.73
N ASP A 38 5.89 1.93 -2.08
CA ASP A 38 7.18 2.10 -2.73
C ASP A 38 7.02 2.10 -4.25
N THR A 39 7.20 3.25 -4.88
CA THR A 39 7.13 3.39 -6.33
C THR A 39 8.23 2.61 -7.06
N ARG A 40 9.38 2.36 -6.42
CA ARG A 40 10.41 1.48 -7.02
C ARG A 40 9.96 0.03 -7.03
N GLN A 41 9.30 -0.41 -5.97
CA GLN A 41 8.66 -1.72 -5.95
C GLN A 41 7.60 -1.83 -7.04
N ALA A 42 6.82 -0.77 -7.27
CA ALA A 42 5.88 -0.72 -8.38
C ALA A 42 6.58 -0.88 -9.74
N MET A 43 7.70 -0.19 -9.96
CA MET A 43 8.47 -0.34 -11.20
C MET A 43 9.01 -1.76 -11.38
N VAL A 44 9.47 -2.43 -10.33
CA VAL A 44 9.95 -3.82 -10.46
C VAL A 44 8.80 -4.80 -10.72
N LEU A 45 7.66 -4.62 -10.06
CA LEU A 45 6.51 -5.53 -10.19
C LEU A 45 5.75 -5.37 -11.51
N TYR A 46 5.78 -4.17 -12.09
CA TYR A 46 4.97 -3.82 -13.26
C TYR A 46 5.79 -3.29 -14.44
N ALA A 47 7.12 -3.34 -14.39
CA ALA A 47 7.93 -3.19 -15.58
C ALA A 47 7.58 -4.33 -16.54
N THR A 48 6.99 -3.97 -17.67
CA THR A 48 6.85 -4.85 -18.83
C THR A 48 8.20 -4.92 -19.55
N ASP A 49 8.62 -6.14 -19.94
CA ASP A 49 9.67 -6.35 -20.94
C ASP A 49 9.33 -5.65 -22.28
#